data_AF-B0TR89-F1
#
_entry.id   AF-B0TR89-F1
#
_cell.length_a   1.000
_cell.length_b   1.000
_cell.length_c   1.000
_cell.angle_alpha   90.00
_cell.angle_beta   90.00
_cell.angle_gamma   90.00
#
_symmetry.space_group_name_H-M   'P 1'
#
loop_
_entity.id
_entity.type
_entity.pdbx_description
1 polymer ?
#
loop_
_entity_poly.entity_id
_entity_poly.type
_entity_poly.pdbx_seq_one_letter_code
_entity_poly.pdbx_strand_id
1 'polypeptide(L)' 'MKYSIGDLIYQGETSGVHNWDTLSGSSFYWHPDWLHIAENMTGHNATAHIEASAEKATKAEATEAIVKHLNK' A
#
# COMPACT_ATOMS: atom_id res chain seq x y z
N MET A 1 19.26 -0.40 2.68
CA MET A 1 18.52 0.68 3.38
C MET A 1 17.22 0.07 3.85
N LYS A 2 16.77 0.37 5.08
CA LYS A 2 15.46 -0.10 5.53
C LYS A 2 14.44 1.00 5.30
N TYR A 3 13.37 0.70 4.57
CA TYR A 3 12.24 1.60 4.42
C TYR A 3 11.42 1.60 5.71
N SER A 4 10.83 2.74 6.06
CA SER A 4 9.88 2.89 7.16
C SER A 4 8.59 3.56 6.66
N ILE A 5 7.54 3.54 7.46
CA ILE A 5 6.26 4.19 7.08
C ILE A 5 6.46 5.69 6.81
N GLY A 6 7.40 6.34 7.50
CA GLY A 6 7.75 7.75 7.26
C GLY A 6 8.40 8.04 5.91
N ASP A 7 8.91 7.03 5.21
CA ASP A 7 9.45 7.16 3.85
C ASP A 7 8.36 7.09 2.76
N LEU A 8 7.12 6.78 3.16
CA LEU A 8 5.95 6.77 2.28
C LEU A 8 5.28 8.14 2.29
N ILE A 9 5.18 8.73 1.10
CA ILE A 9 4.49 9.98 0.85
C ILE A 9 3.04 9.66 0.52
N TYR A 10 2.11 9.94 1.43
CA TYR A 10 0.69 9.74 1.18
C TYR A 10 0.16 10.79 0.19
N GLN A 11 -0.30 10.34 -0.97
CA GLN A 11 -0.83 11.22 -2.03
C GLN A 11 -2.32 11.56 -1.85
N GLY A 12 -3.02 10.80 -1.02
CA GLY A 12 -4.45 10.95 -0.81
C GLY A 12 -5.23 9.71 -1.24
N GLU A 13 -6.52 9.93 -1.48
CA GLU A 13 -7.46 8.90 -1.87
C GLU A 13 -8.19 9.35 -3.14
N THR A 14 -8.40 8.44 -4.08
CA THR A 14 -9.22 8.68 -5.27
C THR A 14 -10.16 7.50 -5.47
N SER A 15 -11.46 7.76 -5.45
CA SER A 15 -12.51 6.74 -5.56
C SER A 15 -12.36 5.59 -4.55
N GLY A 16 -11.98 5.90 -3.30
CA GLY A 16 -11.72 4.91 -2.24
C GLY A 16 -10.37 4.22 -2.31
N VAL A 17 -9.61 4.40 -3.40
CA VAL A 17 -8.25 3.86 -3.54
C VAL A 17 -7.26 4.87 -2.94
N HIS A 18 -6.61 4.47 -1.87
CA HIS A 18 -5.51 5.20 -1.25
C HIS A 18 -4.23 5.02 -2.07
N ASN A 19 -3.46 6.09 -2.19
CA ASN A 19 -2.18 6.09 -2.92
C ASN A 19 -1.03 6.58 -2.03
N TRP A 20 0.12 5.91 -2.15
CA TRP A 20 1.38 6.29 -1.54
C TRP A 20 2.50 6.21 -2.57
N ASP A 21 3.37 7.22 -2.56
CA ASP A 21 4.62 7.18 -3.29
C ASP A 21 5.80 6.95 -2.35
N THR A 22 6.85 6.36 -2.89
CA THR A 22 8.16 6.28 -2.25
C THR A 22 9.08 7.37 -2.79
N LEU A 23 10.07 7.77 -1.99
CA LEU A 23 11.15 8.66 -2.46
C LEU A 23 11.92 8.11 -3.67
N SER A 24 11.88 6.79 -3.88
CA SER A 24 12.49 6.09 -5.00
C SER A 24 11.68 6.18 -6.30
N GLY A 25 10.46 6.71 -6.25
CA GLY A 25 9.58 6.91 -7.41
C GLY A 25 8.59 5.77 -7.69
N SER A 26 8.45 4.80 -6.77
CA SER A 26 7.41 3.75 -6.88
C SER A 26 6.11 4.22 -6.23
N SER A 27 4.99 3.97 -6.91
CA SER A 27 3.63 4.26 -6.43
C SER A 27 2.91 2.97 -5.99
N PHE A 28 2.16 3.06 -4.89
CA PHE A 28 1.45 1.96 -4.27
C PHE A 28 0.00 2.36 -4.02
N TYR A 29 -0.90 1.51 -4.49
CA TYR A 29 -2.34 1.73 -4.45
C TYR A 29 -3.00 0.65 -3.63
N TRP A 30 -3.96 1.04 -2.80
CA TRP A 30 -4.70 0.11 -1.96
C TRP A 30 -6.12 0.61 -1.71
N HIS A 31 -7.08 -0.31 -1.71
CA HIS A 31 -8.48 -0.05 -1.38
C HIS A 31 -8.85 -0.83 -0.11
N PRO A 32 -9.73 -0.32 0.77
CA PRO A 32 -10.19 -1.03 1.98
C PRO A 32 -10.76 -2.44 1.71
N ASP A 33 -11.41 -2.61 0.55
CA ASP A 33 -11.92 -3.90 0.07
C ASP A 33 -10.86 -4.80 -0.57
N TRP A 34 -9.59 -4.36 -0.68
CA TRP A 34 -8.48 -5.16 -1.18
C TRP A 34 -7.61 -5.65 -0.03
N LEU A 35 -7.35 -6.95 -0.01
CA LEU A 35 -6.35 -7.58 0.87
C LEU A 35 -4.96 -7.60 0.23
N HIS A 36 -4.68 -6.67 -0.68
CA HIS A 36 -3.39 -6.57 -1.35
C HIS A 36 -3.12 -5.13 -1.80
N ILE A 37 -1.84 -4.82 -1.96
CA ILE A 37 -1.32 -3.60 -2.55
C ILE A 37 -1.14 -3.83 -4.05
N ALA A 38 -1.53 -2.85 -4.85
CA ALA A 38 -1.33 -2.83 -6.30
C ALA A 38 -0.33 -1.73 -6.70
N GLU A 39 0.31 -1.90 -7.84
CA GLU A 39 1.17 -0.88 -8.48
C GLU A 39 0.39 0.17 -9.28
N ASN A 40 -0.93 0.01 -9.40
CA ASN A 40 -1.78 0.96 -10.11
C ASN A 40 -3.16 1.10 -9.46
N MET A 41 -3.85 2.19 -9.82
CA MET A 41 -5.21 2.51 -9.35
C MET A 41 -6.27 1.47 -9.71
N THR A 42 -5.99 0.59 -10.69
CA THR A 42 -6.97 -0.41 -11.14
C THR A 42 -6.97 -1.66 -10.26
N GLY A 43 -6.01 -1.80 -9.34
CA GLY A 43 -5.86 -3.02 -8.52
C GLY A 43 -5.25 -4.19 -9.29
N HIS A 44 -4.90 -3.99 -10.56
CA HIS A 44 -4.21 -5.01 -11.34
C HIS A 44 -2.71 -5.00 -11.02
N ASN A 45 -2.11 -6.19 -11.00
CA ASN A 45 -0.72 -6.43 -10.57
C ASN A 45 -0.58 -6.23 -9.05
N ALA A 46 -1.09 -7.19 -8.29
CA ALA A 46 -0.90 -7.27 -6.85
C ALA A 46 0.59 -7.52 -6.55
N THR A 47 1.20 -6.64 -5.76
CA THR A 47 2.63 -6.71 -5.41
C THR A 47 2.87 -7.25 -4.02
N ALA A 48 1.97 -6.93 -3.10
CA ALA A 48 2.07 -7.32 -1.70
C ALA A 48 0.70 -7.72 -1.17
N HIS A 49 0.66 -8.80 -0.38
CA HIS A 49 -0.55 -9.20 0.33
C HIS A 49 -0.61 -8.54 1.69
N ILE A 50 -1.81 -8.13 2.12
CA ILE A 50 -2.07 -7.57 3.43
C ILE A 50 -2.68 -8.66 4.30
N GLU A 51 -2.03 -8.97 5.41
CA GLU A 51 -2.52 -9.89 6.41
C GLU A 51 -3.49 -9.13 7.33
N ALA A 52 -4.72 -8.94 6.87
CA ALA A 52 -5.75 -8.25 7.65
C ALA A 52 -6.32 -9.14 8.75
N SER A 53 -6.47 -8.59 9.95
CA SER A 53 -7.07 -9.32 11.09
C SER A 53 -8.62 -9.30 11.07
N ALA A 54 -9.21 -8.41 10.29
CA ALA A 54 -10.65 -8.20 10.16
C ALA A 54 -11.12 -8.46 8.71
N GLU A 55 -12.43 -8.38 8.46
CA GLU A 55 -13.01 -8.53 7.11
C GLU A 55 -12.45 -7.53 6.08
N LYS A 56 -11.95 -6.37 6.54
CA LYS A 56 -11.30 -5.35 5.71
C LYS A 56 -9.95 -4.98 6.28
N ALA A 57 -8.98 -4.76 5.40
CA ALA A 57 -7.69 -4.22 5.79
C ALA A 57 -7.84 -2.75 6.23
N THR A 58 -6.97 -2.31 7.12
CA THR A 58 -6.85 -0.90 7.51
C THR A 58 -5.71 -0.20 6.77
N LYS A 59 -5.78 1.13 6.72
CA LYS A 59 -4.72 1.96 6.15
C LYS A 59 -3.34 1.67 6.77
N ALA A 60 -3.31 1.39 8.07
CA ALA A 60 -2.08 1.05 8.80
C ALA A 60 -1.50 -0.27 8.29
N GLU A 61 -2.30 -1.33 8.24
CA GLU A 61 -1.89 -2.65 7.72
C GLU A 61 -1.43 -2.57 6.26
N ALA A 62 -2.08 -1.74 5.45
CA ALA A 62 -1.66 -1.48 4.08
C ALA A 62 -0.27 -0.82 4.01
N THR A 63 -0.02 0.23 4.79
CA THR A 63 1.32 0.85 4.87
C THR A 63 2.39 -0.10 5.38
N GLU A 64 2.07 -0.96 6.35
CA GLU A 64 3.00 -1.98 6.83
C GLU A 64 3.32 -3.01 5.76
N ALA A 65 2.33 -3.44 4.98
CA ALA A 65 2.54 -4.36 3.86
C ALA A 65 3.44 -3.74 2.77
N ILE A 66 3.24 -2.46 2.44
CA ILE A 66 4.12 -1.73 1.50
C ILE A 66 5.56 -1.70 2.02
N VAL A 67 5.76 -1.28 3.27
CA VAL A 67 7.09 -1.21 3.89
C VAL A 67 7.74 -2.60 3.95
N LYS A 68 7.00 -3.64 4.31
CA LYS A 68 7.49 -5.03 4.34
C LYS A 68 7.90 -5.50 2.94
N HIS A 69 7.15 -5.14 1.91
CA HIS A 69 7.49 -5.44 0.51
C HIS A 69 8.76 -4.73 0.06
N LEU A 70 8.92 -3.43 0.39
CA LEU A 70 10.10 -2.64 0.06
C LEU A 70 11.38 -3.09 0.79
N ASN A 71 11.22 -3.75 1.95
CA ASN A 71 12.33 -4.26 2.77
C ASN A 71 12.67 -5.74 2.50
N LYS A 72 11.98 -6.37 1.55
CA LYS A 72 12.20 -7.78 1.19
C LYS A 72 13.46 -7.93 0.35
#